data_AF-A0A2X2IEU6-F1
#
_entry.id   AF-A0A2X2IEU6-F1
#
_cell.length_a   1.000
_cell.length_b   1.000
_cell.length_c   1.000
_cell.angle_alpha   90.00
_cell.angle_beta   90.00
_cell.angle_gamma   90.00
#
_symmetry.space_group_name_H-M   'P 1'
#
loop_
_entity.id
_entity.type
_entity.pdbx_description
1 polymer ?
#
loop_
_entity_poly.entity_id
_entity_poly.type
_entity_poly.pdbx_seq_one_letter_code
_entity_poly.pdbx_strand_id
1 'polypeptide(L)'
;MGAAAGMAWLVDGRYETISMAISSMIGDVSGMICDGASNSCAMKVSTSASAAWKAVLMALDDTAVTGNEGIVAHNVEQSIANLCALASHSMQQTDRQIIEIMASKAR
;
A
#
# COMPACT_ATOMS: atom_id res chain seq x y z
N MET A 1 -3.42 2.61 -3.48
CA MET A 1 -4.73 2.15 -2.97
C MET A 1 -5.89 2.85 -3.67
N GLY A 2 -5.98 4.19 -3.65
CA GLY A 2 -7.06 4.91 -4.35
C GLY A 2 -7.20 4.59 -5.85
N ALA A 3 -6.07 4.46 -6.58
CA ALA A 3 -6.10 4.04 -7.98
C ALA A 3 -6.69 2.63 -8.17
N ALA A 4 -6.38 1.67 -7.28
CA ALA A 4 -6.95 0.32 -7.33
C ALA A 4 -8.47 0.34 -7.09
N ALA A 5 -8.92 1.14 -6.12
CA ALA A 5 -10.34 1.33 -5.84
C ALA A 5 -11.10 1.92 -7.04
N GLY A 6 -10.53 2.96 -7.67
CA GLY A 6 -11.12 3.57 -8.87
C GLY A 6 -11.17 2.60 -10.06
N MET A 7 -10.10 1.84 -10.28
CA MET A 7 -10.07 0.81 -11.33
C MET A 7 -11.10 -0.30 -11.07
N ALA A 8 -11.15 -0.84 -9.84
CA ALA A 8 -12.13 -1.86 -9.45
C ALA A 8 -13.57 -1.36 -9.62
N TRP A 9 -13.86 -0.12 -9.24
CA TRP A 9 -15.17 0.50 -9.44
C TRP A 9 -15.55 0.59 -10.92
N LEU A 10 -14.62 1.03 -11.78
CA LEU A 10 -14.89 1.17 -13.21
C LEU A 10 -15.07 -0.17 -13.91
N VAL A 11 -14.36 -1.21 -13.48
CA VAL A 11 -14.37 -2.52 -14.15
C VAL A 11 -15.54 -3.41 -13.69
N ASP A 12 -15.84 -3.42 -12.40
CA ASP A 12 -16.80 -4.37 -11.81
C ASP A 12 -17.85 -3.71 -10.90
N GLY A 13 -17.58 -2.52 -10.36
CA GLY A 13 -18.57 -1.72 -9.63
C GLY A 13 -19.01 -2.28 -8.27
N ARG A 14 -18.54 -3.47 -7.88
CA ARG A 14 -18.83 -4.10 -6.58
C ARG A 14 -17.94 -3.56 -5.48
N TYR A 15 -18.52 -3.34 -4.31
CA TYR A 15 -17.78 -2.95 -3.11
C TYR A 15 -16.78 -4.04 -2.69
N GLU A 16 -17.14 -5.30 -2.86
CA GLU A 16 -16.33 -6.46 -2.52
C GLU A 16 -15.01 -6.46 -3.31
N THR A 17 -15.06 -6.18 -4.61
CA THR A 17 -13.88 -6.10 -5.48
C THR A 17 -12.97 -4.94 -5.08
N ILE A 18 -13.56 -3.80 -4.71
CA ILE A 18 -12.78 -2.66 -4.17
C ILE A 18 -12.11 -3.05 -2.85
N SER A 19 -12.87 -3.66 -1.93
CA SER A 19 -12.39 -4.09 -0.62
C SER A 19 -11.23 -5.09 -0.73
N MET A 20 -11.37 -6.08 -1.62
CA MET A 20 -10.33 -7.06 -1.93
C MET A 20 -9.08 -6.43 -2.56
N ALA A 21 -9.27 -5.51 -3.51
CA ALA A 21 -8.16 -4.82 -4.16
C ALA A 21 -7.40 -3.89 -3.18
N ILE A 22 -8.11 -3.17 -2.31
CA ILE A 22 -7.49 -2.35 -1.27
C ILE A 22 -6.73 -3.24 -0.26
N SER A 23 -7.35 -4.32 0.21
CA SER A 23 -6.71 -5.24 1.17
C SER A 23 -5.43 -5.86 0.60
N SER A 24 -5.46 -6.29 -0.66
CA SER A 24 -4.27 -6.79 -1.37
C SER A 24 -3.21 -5.72 -1.53
N MET A 25 -3.58 -4.47 -1.82
CA MET A 25 -2.64 -3.36 -1.88
C MET A 25 -1.98 -3.06 -0.52
N ILE A 26 -2.72 -3.19 0.58
CA ILE A 26 -2.17 -3.03 1.93
C ILE A 26 -1.14 -4.13 2.22
N GLY A 27 -1.43 -5.37 1.84
CA GLY A 27 -0.47 -6.47 1.96
C GLY A 27 0.78 -6.32 1.07
N ASP A 28 0.63 -5.76 -0.13
CA ASP A 28 1.70 -5.73 -1.15
C ASP A 28 2.69 -4.58 -0.96
N VAL A 29 2.22 -3.35 -0.75
CA VAL A 29 3.07 -2.14 -0.84
C VAL A 29 3.13 -1.28 0.42
N SER A 30 2.56 -1.72 1.55
CA SER A 30 2.57 -0.96 2.82
C SER A 30 3.98 -0.67 3.36
N GLY A 31 4.96 -1.52 3.06
CA GLY A 31 6.36 -1.36 3.48
C GLY A 31 7.20 -0.43 2.61
N MET A 32 6.62 0.23 1.60
CA MET A 32 7.35 1.15 0.74
C MET A 32 7.74 2.42 1.52
N ILE A 33 9.04 2.66 1.66
CA ILE A 33 9.57 3.76 2.46
C ILE A 33 9.67 5.05 1.63
N CYS A 34 9.35 6.20 2.24
CA CYS A 34 9.62 7.52 1.67
C CYS A 34 11.01 8.01 2.13
N ASP A 35 11.95 8.15 1.20
CA ASP A 35 13.33 8.60 1.44
C ASP A 35 13.61 9.97 0.79
N GLY A 36 12.56 10.78 0.62
CA GLY A 36 12.62 12.10 0.01
C GLY A 36 12.46 12.11 -1.51
N ALA A 37 12.39 13.31 -2.09
CA ALA A 37 12.24 13.50 -3.54
C ALA A 37 13.52 13.07 -4.27
N SER A 38 13.47 11.89 -4.90
CA SER A 38 14.60 11.31 -5.62
C SER A 38 14.12 10.53 -6.84
N ASN A 39 15.06 10.03 -7.65
CA ASN A 39 14.73 9.16 -8.78
C ASN A 39 13.94 7.90 -8.36
N SER A 40 14.07 7.47 -7.09
CA SER A 40 13.32 6.33 -6.55
C SER A 40 11.82 6.59 -6.50
N CYS A 41 11.36 7.85 -6.47
CA CYS A 41 9.94 8.20 -6.51
C CYS A 41 9.25 7.69 -7.77
N ALA A 42 9.88 7.85 -8.95
CA ALA A 42 9.31 7.37 -10.21
C ALA A 42 9.19 5.83 -10.22
N MET A 43 10.21 5.14 -9.68
CA MET A 43 10.18 3.68 -9.54
C MET A 43 9.04 3.24 -8.61
N LYS A 44 8.90 3.88 -7.45
CA LYS A 44 7.84 3.61 -6.46
C LYS A 44 6.44 3.84 -7.03
N VAL A 45 6.26 4.87 -7.83
CA VAL A 45 5.01 5.13 -8.56
C VAL A 45 4.72 4.01 -9.56
N SER A 46 5.71 3.62 -10.37
CA SER A 46 5.57 2.52 -11.33
C SER A 46 5.21 1.20 -10.64
N THR A 47 5.94 0.83 -9.60
CA THR A 47 5.65 -0.36 -8.78
C THR A 47 4.24 -0.30 -8.19
N SER A 48 3.84 0.86 -7.63
CA SER A 48 2.51 1.03 -7.05
C SER A 48 1.38 0.93 -8.07
N ALA A 49 1.59 1.42 -9.30
CA ALA A 49 0.62 1.30 -10.37
C ALA A 49 0.46 -0.16 -10.84
N SER A 50 1.57 -0.87 -11.02
CA SER A 50 1.56 -2.30 -11.35
C SER A 50 0.91 -3.14 -10.25
N ALA A 51 1.24 -2.87 -8.98
CA ALA A 51 0.63 -3.49 -7.82
C ALA A 51 -0.89 -3.24 -7.77
N ALA A 52 -1.32 -2.00 -8.05
CA ALA A 52 -2.73 -1.64 -8.06
C ALA A 52 -3.52 -2.45 -9.09
N TRP A 53 -2.99 -2.58 -10.32
CA TRP A 53 -3.65 -3.37 -11.35
C TRP A 53 -3.64 -4.86 -11.01
N LYS A 54 -2.51 -5.39 -10.50
CA LYS A 54 -2.40 -6.77 -10.00
C LYS A 54 -3.47 -7.07 -8.94
N ALA A 55 -3.64 -6.20 -7.95
CA ALA A 55 -4.63 -6.36 -6.90
C ALA A 55 -6.08 -6.34 -7.42
N VAL A 56 -6.36 -5.51 -8.43
CA VAL A 56 -7.67 -5.50 -9.09
C VAL A 56 -7.91 -6.81 -9.84
N LEU A 57 -6.93 -7.30 -10.61
CA LEU A 57 -7.04 -8.58 -11.31
C LEU A 57 -7.28 -9.75 -10.35
N MET A 58 -6.59 -9.78 -9.22
CA MET A 58 -6.83 -10.78 -8.17
C MET A 58 -8.26 -10.68 -7.64
N ALA A 59 -8.72 -9.47 -7.32
CA ALA A 59 -10.07 -9.24 -6.81
C ALA A 59 -11.17 -9.64 -7.82
N LEU A 60 -10.93 -9.45 -9.12
CA LEU A 60 -11.82 -9.91 -10.18
C LEU A 60 -11.87 -11.44 -10.30
N ASP A 61 -10.81 -12.13 -9.86
CA ASP A 61 -10.73 -13.59 -9.74
C ASP A 61 -11.25 -14.09 -8.37
N ASP A 62 -11.94 -13.22 -7.61
CA ASP A 62 -12.40 -13.47 -6.24
C ASP A 62 -11.27 -13.93 -5.28
N THR A 63 -10.05 -13.46 -5.53
CA THR A 63 -8.87 -13.70 -4.68
C THR A 63 -8.29 -12.40 -4.11
N ALA A 64 -7.74 -12.47 -2.90
CA ALA A 64 -7.08 -11.33 -2.26
C ALA A 64 -6.11 -11.81 -1.17
N VAL A 65 -5.25 -10.89 -0.70
CA VAL A 65 -4.62 -11.06 0.63
C VAL A 65 -5.75 -11.10 1.66
N THR A 66 -5.75 -12.15 2.48
CA THR A 66 -6.82 -12.43 3.45
C THR A 66 -6.56 -11.71 4.77
N GLY A 67 -7.56 -11.73 5.65
CA GLY A 67 -7.44 -11.16 7.00
C GLY A 67 -6.50 -11.93 7.95
N ASN A 68 -5.88 -13.01 7.49
CA ASN A 68 -4.94 -13.81 8.28
C ASN A 68 -3.48 -13.40 8.08
N GLU A 69 -3.19 -12.56 7.08
CA GLU A 69 -1.82 -12.18 6.74
C GLU A 69 -1.44 -10.78 7.26
N GLY A 70 -0.43 -10.73 8.13
CA GLY A 70 0.26 -9.50 8.49
C GLY A 70 -0.66 -8.42 9.09
N ILE A 71 -0.70 -7.25 8.45
CA ILE A 71 -1.51 -6.11 8.90
C ILE A 71 -2.91 -6.06 8.25
N VAL A 72 -3.22 -6.99 7.34
CA VAL A 72 -4.53 -7.08 6.68
C VAL A 72 -5.51 -7.79 7.60
N ALA A 73 -6.72 -7.27 7.69
CA ALA A 73 -7.83 -7.81 8.44
C ALA A 73 -8.99 -8.19 7.50
N HIS A 74 -9.96 -8.96 8.00
CA HIS A 74 -11.15 -9.35 7.23
C HIS A 74 -12.05 -8.17 6.84
N ASN A 75 -11.92 -7.04 7.55
CA ASN A 75 -12.58 -5.79 7.25
C ASN A 75 -11.55 -4.80 6.67
N VAL A 76 -11.82 -4.26 5.49
CA VAL A 76 -10.91 -3.32 4.81
C VAL A 76 -10.65 -2.05 5.61
N GLU A 77 -11.64 -1.51 6.33
CA GLU A 77 -11.46 -0.35 7.19
C GLU A 77 -10.51 -0.66 8.34
N GLN A 78 -10.57 -1.88 8.90
CA GLN A 78 -9.63 -2.31 9.92
C GLN A 78 -8.21 -2.47 9.35
N SER A 79 -8.07 -3.01 8.12
CA SER A 79 -6.77 -3.05 7.42
C SER A 79 -6.19 -1.65 7.21
N ILE A 80 -7.03 -0.68 6.81
CA ILE A 80 -6.64 0.73 6.65
C ILE A 80 -6.23 1.31 8.00
N ALA A 81 -7.00 1.05 9.07
CA ALA A 81 -6.68 1.51 10.42
C ALA A 81 -5.34 0.94 10.92
N ASN A 82 -5.06 -0.34 10.66
CA ASN A 82 -3.78 -0.97 10.99
C ASN A 82 -2.61 -0.30 10.25
N LEU A 83 -2.78 -0.05 8.95
CA LEU A 83 -1.79 0.68 8.15
C LEU A 83 -1.57 2.10 8.68
N CYS A 84 -2.65 2.81 9.01
CA CYS A 84 -2.57 4.15 9.58
C CYS A 84 -1.85 4.14 10.92
N ALA A 85 -2.11 3.17 11.80
CA ALA A 85 -1.38 3.05 13.07
C ALA A 85 0.12 2.86 12.85
N LEU A 86 0.52 2.01 11.91
CA LEU A 86 1.93 1.82 11.54
C LEU A 86 2.57 3.10 10.97
N ALA A 87 1.87 3.77 10.05
CA ALA A 87 2.33 5.00 9.41
C ALA A 87 2.41 6.18 10.39
N SER A 88 1.46 6.31 11.32
CA SER A 88 1.38 7.43 12.25
C SER A 88 2.28 7.24 13.48
N HIS A 89 2.56 6.01 13.91
CA HIS A 89 3.34 5.77 15.12
C HIS A 89 4.74 5.24 14.81
N SER A 90 4.85 4.10 14.11
CA SER A 90 6.13 3.41 13.90
C SER A 90 7.03 4.11 12.90
N MET A 91 6.46 4.68 11.83
CA MET A 91 7.25 5.34 10.78
C MET A 91 7.94 6.62 11.27
N GLN A 92 7.55 7.22 12.40
CA GLN A 92 8.27 8.38 12.97
C GLN A 92 9.72 8.05 13.32
N GLN A 93 9.99 6.84 13.84
CA GLN A 93 11.35 6.40 14.13
C GLN A 93 12.11 6.04 12.84
N THR A 94 11.39 5.48 11.87
CA THR A 94 11.97 5.15 10.55
C THR A 94 12.41 6.43 9.84
N ASP A 95 11.60 7.49 9.89
CA ASP A 95 11.92 8.80 9.33
C ASP A 95 13.21 9.40 9.92
N ARG A 96 13.38 9.34 11.25
CA ARG A 96 14.64 9.76 11.90
C ARG A 96 15.85 9.01 11.36
N GLN A 97 15.75 7.68 11.26
CA GLN A 97 16.84 6.86 10.75
C GLN A 97 17.18 7.16 9.29
N ILE A 98 16.17 7.43 8.46
CA ILE A 98 16.33 7.82 7.06
C ILE A 98 17.09 9.15 6.97
N ILE A 99 16.68 10.14 7.76
CA ILE A 99 17.32 11.47 7.79
C ILE A 99 18.79 11.35 8.22
N GLU A 100 19.10 10.53 9.23
CA GLU A 100 20.48 10.28 9.64
C GLU A 100 21.34 9.70 8.50
N ILE A 101 20.81 8.71 7.77
CA ILE A 101 21.48 8.10 6.61
C ILE A 101 21.66 9.13 5.47
N MET A 102 20.66 9.97 5.22
CA MET A 102 20.74 11.02 4.20
C MET A 102 21.80 12.06 4.58
N ALA A 103 21.79 12.51 5.84
CA ALA A 103 22.75 13.49 6.36
C ALA A 103 24.19 12.96 6.36
N SER A 104 24.39 11.65 6.61
CA SER A 104 25.73 11.06 6.56
C SER A 104 26.30 10.97 5.14
N LYS A 105 25.45 10.85 4.11
CA LYS A 105 25.86 10.81 2.70
C LYS A 105 26.16 12.19 2.10
N ALA A 106 25.63 13.26 2.70
CA ALA A 106 25.83 14.63 2.24
C ALA A 106 27.17 15.25 2.69
N ARG A 107 27.94 14.53 3.52
CA ARG A 107 29.32 14.86 3.90
C ARG A 107 30.30 14.28 2.89
#